data_AF-A0A7X8D6N7-F1
#
_entry.id   AF-A0A7X8D6N7-F1
#
_cell.length_a   1.000
_cell.length_b   1.000
_cell.length_c   1.000
_cell.angle_alpha   90.00
_cell.angle_beta   90.00
_cell.angle_gamma   90.00
#
_symmetry.space_group_name_H-M   'P 1'
#
loop_
_entity.id
_entity.type
_entity.pdbx_description
1 polymer ?
#
loop_
_entity_poly.entity_id
_entity_poly.type
_entity_poly.pdbx_seq_one_letter_code
_entity_poly.pdbx_strand_id
1 'polypeptide(L)'
;MSSSKTLPLLSKLQLHGTVWIAADIHLGPHSPKTSQAFYQFLDQAKQHADALILCGDIFHAWVGADQAIDPPAWLAHAVYHFRRTAMDLPIFFMRGNRDFLLDGHFAHYVGAQMLDDQLILQTDHHRLLLTHGDELCTDDQRYQRFRRRVRNKKL
;
A
#
# COMPACT_ATOMS: atom_id res chain seq x y z
N MET A 1 -32.66 20.74 -2.68
CA MET A 1 -31.98 20.42 -3.95
C MET A 1 -30.81 19.51 -3.64
N SER A 2 -30.99 18.20 -3.81
CA SER A 2 -29.91 17.22 -3.59
C SER A 2 -28.93 17.36 -4.75
N SER A 3 -27.76 17.94 -4.48
CA SER A 3 -26.64 17.88 -5.41
C SER A 3 -26.27 16.41 -5.56
N SER A 4 -26.63 15.82 -6.70
CA SER A 4 -26.09 14.53 -7.13
C SER A 4 -24.59 14.73 -7.28
N LYS A 5 -23.85 14.47 -6.20
CA LYS A 5 -22.40 14.38 -6.26
C LYS A 5 -22.11 13.15 -7.10
N THR A 6 -21.71 13.38 -8.35
CA THR A 6 -21.14 12.35 -9.20
C THR A 6 -20.03 11.67 -8.39
N LEU A 7 -20.23 10.40 -8.04
CA LEU A 7 -19.18 9.61 -7.41
C LEU A 7 -17.98 9.64 -8.36
N PRO A 8 -16.77 9.98 -7.87
CA PRO A 8 -15.59 9.96 -8.72
C PRO A 8 -15.45 8.57 -9.33
N LEU A 9 -15.17 8.52 -10.64
CA LEU A 9 -14.87 7.26 -11.31
C LEU A 9 -13.63 6.65 -10.66
N LEU A 10 -13.82 5.51 -9.98
CA LEU A 10 -12.71 4.74 -9.42
C LEU A 10 -11.82 4.25 -10.56
N SER A 11 -10.50 4.36 -10.35
CA SER A 11 -9.54 3.74 -11.25
C SER A 11 -9.72 2.22 -11.27
N LYS A 12 -9.24 1.60 -12.34
CA LYS A 12 -9.35 0.16 -12.54
C LYS A 12 -7.96 -0.42 -12.72
N LEU A 13 -7.69 -1.53 -12.05
CA LEU A 13 -6.50 -2.33 -12.25
C LEU A 13 -6.93 -3.71 -12.73
N GLN A 14 -6.44 -4.12 -13.91
CA GLN A 14 -6.62 -5.48 -14.42
C GLN A 14 -5.38 -6.29 -14.07
N LEU A 15 -5.57 -7.40 -13.37
CA LEU A 15 -4.53 -8.40 -13.13
C LEU A 15 -5.05 -9.77 -13.57
N HIS A 16 -4.13 -10.66 -13.92
CA HIS A 16 -4.41 -12.03 -14.32
C HIS A 16 -3.69 -12.99 -13.39
N GLY A 17 -4.19 -14.22 -13.29
CA GLY A 17 -3.61 -15.25 -12.44
C GLY A 17 -3.87 -15.05 -10.94
N THR A 18 -2.95 -15.58 -10.14
CA THR A 18 -3.03 -15.60 -8.67
C THR A 18 -2.56 -14.28 -8.09
N VAL A 19 -3.49 -13.47 -7.59
CA VAL A 19 -3.17 -12.20 -6.92
C VAL A 19 -3.16 -12.40 -5.41
N TRP A 20 -2.04 -12.10 -4.76
CA TRP A 20 -1.95 -12.05 -3.29
C TRP A 20 -2.18 -10.63 -2.79
N ILE A 21 -2.86 -10.51 -1.65
CA ILE A 21 -3.15 -9.22 -1.01
C ILE A 21 -2.74 -9.32 0.46
N ALA A 22 -2.02 -8.32 0.96
CA ALA A 22 -1.63 -8.19 2.36
C ALA A 22 -1.74 -6.73 2.82
N ALA A 23 -2.03 -6.50 4.11
CA ALA A 23 -2.16 -5.17 4.72
C ALA A 23 -1.73 -5.23 6.20
N ASP A 24 -1.61 -4.08 6.85
CA ASP A 24 -1.44 -3.95 8.31
C ASP A 24 -0.21 -4.71 8.87
N ILE A 25 0.89 -4.70 8.10
CA ILE A 25 2.14 -5.37 8.47
C ILE A 25 2.90 -4.59 9.54
N HIS A 26 2.88 -3.25 9.47
CA HIS A 26 3.57 -2.35 10.41
C HIS A 26 5.06 -2.65 10.62
N LEU A 27 5.84 -2.69 9.53
CA LEU A 27 7.29 -2.77 9.58
C LEU A 27 7.88 -1.58 10.34
N GLY A 28 8.80 -1.86 11.26
CA GLY A 28 9.49 -0.84 12.04
C GLY A 28 10.67 -1.41 12.83
N PRO A 29 11.48 -0.54 13.47
CA PRO A 29 12.68 -0.96 14.19
C PRO A 29 12.38 -1.86 15.41
N HIS A 30 11.16 -1.80 15.94
CA HIS A 30 10.74 -2.51 17.15
C HIS A 30 9.92 -3.78 16.87
N SER A 31 9.79 -4.18 15.59
CA SER A 31 9.00 -5.36 15.19
C SER A 31 9.80 -6.39 14.36
N PRO A 32 11.00 -6.83 14.79
CA PRO A 32 11.88 -7.68 13.98
C PRO A 32 11.29 -9.03 13.62
N LYS A 33 10.46 -9.63 14.50
CA LYS A 33 9.75 -10.89 14.21
C LYS A 33 8.73 -10.72 13.09
N THR A 34 7.98 -9.61 13.12
CA THR A 34 7.02 -9.26 12.06
C THR A 34 7.75 -9.02 10.75
N SER A 35 8.86 -8.27 10.78
CA SER A 35 9.69 -8.07 9.58
C SER A 35 10.18 -9.39 8.99
N GLN A 36 10.70 -10.30 9.82
CA GLN A 36 11.21 -11.58 9.36
C GLN A 36 10.09 -12.45 8.74
N ALA A 37 8.92 -12.54 9.39
CA ALA A 37 7.78 -13.26 8.85
C ALA A 37 7.30 -12.66 7.52
N PHE A 38 7.29 -11.33 7.42
CA PHE A 38 6.91 -10.65 6.18
C PHE A 38 7.92 -10.90 5.06
N TYR A 39 9.22 -10.94 5.34
CA TYR A 39 10.22 -11.25 4.31
C TYR A 39 10.10 -12.70 3.80
N GLN A 40 9.77 -13.64 4.68
CA GLN A 40 9.45 -15.01 4.28
C GLN A 40 8.16 -15.06 3.43
N PHE A 41 7.15 -14.28 3.79
CA PHE A 41 5.94 -14.14 2.99
C PHE A 41 6.24 -13.58 1.59
N LEU A 42 7.11 -12.58 1.47
CA LEU A 42 7.54 -12.06 0.16
C LEU A 42 8.20 -13.15 -0.69
N ASP A 43 9.07 -13.98 -0.08
CA ASP A 43 9.71 -15.10 -0.78
C ASP A 43 8.71 -16.16 -1.25
N GLN A 44 7.66 -16.42 -0.47
CA GLN A 44 6.56 -17.30 -0.88
C GLN A 44 5.72 -16.68 -2.00
N ALA A 45 5.43 -15.37 -1.92
CA ALA A 45 4.66 -14.67 -2.94
C ALA A 45 5.34 -14.77 -4.31
N LYS A 46 6.67 -14.65 -4.39
CA LYS A 46 7.43 -14.84 -5.64
C LYS A 46 7.25 -16.22 -6.28
N GLN A 47 6.96 -17.24 -5.49
CA GLN A 47 6.85 -18.63 -5.97
C GLN A 47 5.42 -19.00 -6.38
N HIS A 48 4.43 -18.27 -5.89
CA HIS A 48 3.04 -18.71 -5.89
C HIS A 48 2.03 -17.67 -6.39
N ALA A 49 2.45 -16.41 -6.54
CA ALA A 49 1.60 -15.33 -7.02
C ALA A 49 2.11 -14.77 -8.35
N ASP A 50 1.19 -14.22 -9.12
CA ASP A 50 1.45 -13.47 -10.35
C ASP A 50 1.51 -11.96 -10.08
N ALA A 51 0.94 -11.51 -8.96
CA ALA A 51 1.03 -10.14 -8.47
C ALA A 51 0.82 -10.05 -6.95
N LEU A 52 1.43 -9.06 -6.31
CA LEU A 52 1.26 -8.75 -4.89
C LEU A 52 0.72 -7.33 -4.71
N ILE A 53 -0.41 -7.22 -4.01
CA ILE A 53 -0.96 -5.94 -3.59
C ILE A 53 -0.77 -5.76 -2.08
N LEU A 54 -0.11 -4.68 -1.72
CA LEU A 54 0.15 -4.25 -0.36
C LEU A 54 -0.83 -3.12 0.00
N CYS A 55 -1.95 -3.50 0.62
CA CYS A 55 -3.18 -2.72 0.77
C CYS A 55 -3.21 -1.83 2.03
N GLY A 56 -2.12 -1.07 2.25
CA GLY A 56 -2.01 -0.10 3.35
C GLY A 56 -1.34 -0.62 4.61
N ASP A 57 -0.81 0.31 5.41
CA ASP A 57 -0.21 0.09 6.71
C ASP A 57 0.93 -0.94 6.71
N ILE A 58 1.75 -0.89 5.65
CA ILE A 58 2.94 -1.74 5.52
C ILE A 58 4.05 -1.27 6.45
N PHE A 59 4.16 0.03 6.67
CA PHE A 59 5.08 0.63 7.63
C PHE A 59 4.36 1.07 8.90
N HIS A 60 5.01 0.93 10.05
CA HIS A 60 4.45 1.38 11.34
C HIS A 60 4.23 2.90 11.38
N ALA A 61 5.12 3.65 10.74
CA ALA A 61 4.99 5.07 10.46
C ALA A 61 5.86 5.41 9.24
N TRP A 62 5.32 6.23 8.33
CA TRP A 62 6.09 6.74 7.18
C TRP A 62 6.12 8.27 7.22
N VAL A 63 7.32 8.85 7.33
CA VAL A 63 7.46 10.32 7.41
C VAL A 63 7.99 10.95 6.12
N GLY A 64 8.18 10.17 5.05
CA GLY A 64 8.54 10.69 3.73
C GLY A 64 9.65 9.89 3.04
N ALA A 65 9.77 10.07 1.72
CA ALA A 65 10.75 9.36 0.90
C ALA A 65 12.21 9.73 1.20
N ASP A 66 12.47 10.88 1.85
CA ASP A 66 13.82 11.31 2.23
C ASP A 66 14.52 10.28 3.15
N GLN A 67 13.75 9.54 3.95
CA GLN A 67 14.29 8.46 4.78
C GLN A 67 14.82 7.28 3.95
N ALA A 68 14.47 7.17 2.67
CA ALA A 68 15.01 6.12 1.80
C ALA A 68 16.38 6.51 1.18
N ILE A 69 16.82 7.77 1.31
CA ILE A 69 18.11 8.25 0.79
C ILE A 69 19.26 7.82 1.70
N ASP A 70 19.08 7.93 3.02
CA ASP A 70 19.99 7.40 4.05
C ASP A 70 19.17 6.65 5.12
N PRO A 71 18.71 5.42 4.79
CA PRO A 71 17.77 4.71 5.64
C PRO A 71 18.43 4.13 6.89
N PRO A 72 17.74 4.15 8.05
CA PRO A 72 18.16 3.32 9.17
C PRO A 72 18.16 1.84 8.76
N ALA A 73 19.01 1.03 9.41
CA ALA A 73 19.28 -0.35 9.00
C ALA A 73 18.03 -1.21 8.77
N TRP A 74 16.98 -1.05 9.60
CA TRP A 74 15.72 -1.79 9.45
C TRP A 74 14.99 -1.45 8.14
N LEU A 75 15.00 -0.19 7.73
CA LEU A 75 14.38 0.27 6.49
C LEU A 75 15.22 -0.14 5.28
N ALA A 76 16.55 -0.07 5.39
CA ALA A 76 17.46 -0.58 4.36
C ALA A 76 17.20 -2.07 4.07
N HIS A 77 16.98 -2.87 5.11
CA HIS A 77 16.58 -4.28 4.97
C HIS A 77 15.22 -4.44 4.28
N ALA A 78 14.20 -3.67 4.68
CA ALA A 78 12.88 -3.73 4.04
C ALA A 78 12.97 -3.37 2.55
N VAL A 79 13.68 -2.28 2.22
CA VAL A 79 13.96 -1.84 0.84
C VAL A 79 14.64 -2.95 0.03
N TYR A 80 15.64 -3.63 0.60
CA TYR A 80 16.32 -4.75 -0.05
C TYR A 80 15.33 -5.86 -0.41
N HIS A 81 14.46 -6.27 0.52
CA HIS A 81 13.48 -7.33 0.27
C HIS A 81 12.41 -6.91 -0.74
N PHE A 82 11.92 -5.67 -0.70
CA PHE A 82 11.00 -5.17 -1.72
C PHE A 82 11.63 -5.18 -3.12
N ARG A 83 12.83 -4.63 -3.27
CA ARG A 83 13.55 -4.63 -4.55
C ARG A 83 13.77 -6.03 -5.09
N ARG A 84 14.25 -6.95 -4.25
CA ARG A 84 14.48 -8.34 -4.63
C ARG A 84 13.20 -9.05 -5.07
N THR A 85 12.06 -8.67 -4.49
CA THR A 85 10.76 -9.24 -4.84
C THR A 85 10.24 -8.65 -6.14
N ALA A 86 10.35 -7.34 -6.31
CA ALA A 86 9.90 -6.60 -7.48
C ALA A 86 10.62 -6.98 -8.79
N MET A 87 11.79 -7.63 -8.72
CA MET A 87 12.47 -8.15 -9.92
C MET A 87 11.67 -9.27 -10.61
N ASP A 88 10.95 -10.08 -9.84
CA ASP A 88 10.27 -11.29 -10.34
C ASP A 88 8.75 -11.23 -10.18
N LEU A 89 8.23 -10.35 -9.31
CA LEU A 89 6.82 -10.25 -8.96
C LEU A 89 6.36 -8.78 -8.99
N PRO A 90 5.37 -8.39 -9.81
CA PRO A 90 4.78 -7.06 -9.76
C PRO A 90 4.22 -6.74 -8.36
N ILE A 91 4.65 -5.62 -7.78
CA ILE A 91 4.20 -5.14 -6.47
C ILE A 91 3.43 -3.83 -6.63
N PHE A 92 2.28 -3.75 -5.97
CA PHE A 92 1.44 -2.57 -5.92
C PHE A 92 1.23 -2.12 -4.47
N PHE A 93 1.41 -0.83 -4.19
CA PHE A 93 1.18 -0.23 -2.88
C PHE A 93 -0.10 0.61 -2.87
N MET A 94 -0.95 0.38 -1.89
CA MET A 94 -1.99 1.33 -1.47
C MET A 94 -1.58 1.92 -0.13
N ARG A 95 -1.92 3.19 0.10
CA ARG A 95 -1.62 3.87 1.37
C ARG A 95 -2.63 3.48 2.44
N GLY A 96 -2.16 3.24 3.64
CA GLY A 96 -3.00 3.18 4.84
C GLY A 96 -2.99 4.49 5.62
N ASN A 97 -3.39 4.42 6.89
CA ASN A 97 -3.45 5.57 7.78
C ASN A 97 -2.13 5.83 8.55
N ARG A 98 -1.21 4.86 8.58
CA ARG A 98 0.14 4.99 9.15
C ARG A 98 1.19 5.42 8.14
N ASP A 99 0.98 5.05 6.88
CA ASP A 99 1.90 5.30 5.78
C ASP A 99 1.27 6.17 4.66
N PHE A 100 0.40 7.10 5.05
CA PHE A 100 -0.27 8.03 4.14
C PHE A 100 0.66 8.93 3.31
N LEU A 101 1.92 9.11 3.74
CA LEU A 101 2.97 9.84 3.00
C LEU A 101 3.74 8.98 2.01
N LEU A 102 3.47 7.66 1.93
CA LEU A 102 4.09 6.79 0.92
C LEU A 102 3.72 7.29 -0.47
N ASP A 103 4.64 7.30 -1.43
CA ASP A 103 4.40 7.93 -2.72
C ASP A 103 5.00 7.17 -3.90
N GLY A 104 4.76 7.71 -5.10
CA GLY A 104 5.27 7.11 -6.34
C GLY A 104 6.79 7.09 -6.40
N HIS A 105 7.49 8.01 -5.73
CA HIS A 105 8.95 8.03 -5.69
C HIS A 105 9.49 6.83 -4.93
N PHE A 106 8.96 6.56 -3.72
CA PHE A 106 9.36 5.37 -2.97
C PHE A 106 8.96 4.08 -3.69
N ALA A 107 7.72 3.99 -4.18
CA ALA A 107 7.25 2.80 -4.89
C ALA A 107 8.17 2.50 -6.08
N HIS A 108 8.45 3.51 -6.93
CA HIS A 108 9.37 3.36 -8.05
C HIS A 108 10.78 2.97 -7.61
N TYR A 109 11.30 3.60 -6.54
CA TYR A 109 12.63 3.30 -5.99
C TYR A 109 12.78 1.82 -5.60
N VAL A 110 11.71 1.16 -5.12
CA VAL A 110 11.71 -0.26 -4.79
C VAL A 110 11.20 -1.19 -5.92
N GLY A 111 10.88 -0.65 -7.10
CA GLY A 111 10.38 -1.43 -8.24
C GLY A 111 8.87 -1.71 -8.22
N ALA A 112 8.12 -1.01 -7.38
CA ALA A 112 6.67 -1.14 -7.22
C ALA A 112 5.89 0.02 -7.87
N GLN A 113 4.56 -0.08 -7.85
CA GLN A 113 3.65 0.96 -8.34
C GLN A 113 2.68 1.42 -7.24
N MET A 114 2.39 2.73 -7.18
CA MET A 114 1.34 3.24 -6.29
C MET A 114 -0.04 3.10 -6.90
N LEU A 115 -1.00 2.68 -6.09
CA LEU A 115 -2.42 2.61 -6.35
C LEU A 115 -3.13 3.84 -5.75
N ASP A 116 -4.31 4.14 -6.28
CA ASP A 116 -5.23 5.08 -5.64
C ASP A 116 -5.78 4.48 -4.32
N ASP A 117 -6.26 5.34 -3.42
CA ASP A 117 -6.81 4.95 -2.12
C ASP A 117 -8.02 4.01 -2.24
N GLN A 118 -8.71 4.08 -3.38
CA GLN A 118 -9.74 3.14 -3.79
C GLN A 118 -9.59 2.82 -5.27
N LEU A 119 -9.72 1.56 -5.63
CA LEU A 119 -9.81 1.14 -7.02
C LEU A 119 -10.69 -0.08 -7.19
N ILE A 120 -11.08 -0.33 -8.43
CA ILE A 120 -11.69 -1.59 -8.82
C ILE A 120 -10.59 -2.52 -9.33
N LEU A 121 -10.33 -3.60 -8.60
CA LEU A 121 -9.48 -4.69 -9.04
C LEU A 121 -10.32 -5.65 -9.88
N GLN A 122 -9.93 -5.84 -11.13
CA GLN A 122 -10.50 -6.82 -12.03
C GLN A 122 -9.51 -7.98 -12.17
N THR A 123 -9.96 -9.16 -11.77
CA THR A 123 -9.23 -10.44 -11.93
C THR A 123 -9.94 -11.30 -12.98
N ASP A 124 -9.39 -12.46 -13.28
CA ASP A 124 -9.99 -13.44 -14.20
C ASP A 124 -11.38 -13.92 -13.77
N HIS A 125 -11.68 -13.84 -12.46
CA HIS A 125 -12.90 -14.40 -11.88
C HIS A 125 -13.79 -13.37 -11.21
N HIS A 126 -13.21 -12.28 -10.70
CA HIS A 126 -13.90 -11.37 -9.81
C HIS A 126 -13.59 -9.90 -10.12
N ARG A 127 -14.60 -9.08 -9.85
CA ARG A 127 -14.49 -7.63 -9.77
C ARG A 127 -14.61 -7.23 -8.30
N LEU A 128 -13.56 -6.64 -7.76
CA LEU A 128 -13.42 -6.33 -6.34
C LEU A 128 -13.25 -4.81 -6.16
N LEU A 129 -13.89 -4.24 -5.15
CA LEU A 129 -13.51 -2.92 -4.64
C LEU A 129 -12.35 -3.13 -3.67
N LEU A 130 -11.22 -2.48 -3.95
CA LEU A 130 -10.07 -2.50 -3.06
C LEU A 130 -9.92 -1.15 -2.36
N THR A 131 -9.71 -1.20 -1.05
CA THR A 131 -9.47 -0.06 -0.16
C THR A 131 -8.73 -0.56 1.08
N HIS A 132 -7.93 0.29 1.72
CA HIS A 132 -7.43 0.03 3.06
C HIS A 132 -8.58 -0.03 4.10
N GLY A 133 -9.62 0.78 3.92
CA GLY A 133 -10.87 0.71 4.68
C GLY A 133 -11.06 1.81 5.72
N ASP A 134 -10.04 2.61 6.01
CA ASP A 134 -10.11 3.68 7.01
C ASP A 134 -11.13 4.79 6.65
N GLU A 135 -11.44 4.99 5.36
CA GLU A 135 -12.56 5.84 4.91
C GLU A 135 -13.95 5.34 5.32
N LEU A 136 -14.10 4.03 5.58
CA LEU A 136 -15.39 3.42 5.90
C LEU A 136 -15.75 3.63 7.37
N CYS A 137 -14.78 4.00 8.21
CA CYS A 137 -14.98 4.39 9.60
C CYS A 137 -15.57 5.80 9.73
N THR A 138 -16.75 6.02 9.16
CA THR A 138 -17.40 7.34 9.06
C THR A 138 -17.86 7.90 10.40
N ASP A 139 -18.03 7.05 11.41
CA ASP A 139 -18.38 7.46 12.77
C ASP A 139 -17.22 8.17 13.50
N ASP A 140 -15.96 7.89 13.14
CA ASP A 140 -14.82 8.63 13.67
C ASP A 140 -14.64 9.96 12.94
N GLN A 141 -15.48 10.91 13.31
CA GLN A 141 -15.49 12.26 12.72
C GLN A 141 -14.16 13.00 12.89
N ARG A 142 -13.38 12.72 13.94
CA ARG A 142 -12.08 13.35 14.18
C ARG A 142 -11.07 12.81 13.18
N TYR A 143 -10.99 11.49 13.06
CA TYR A 143 -10.15 10.82 12.09
C TYR A 143 -10.52 11.21 10.65
N GLN A 144 -11.79 11.19 10.26
CA GLN A 144 -12.22 11.58 8.91
C GLN A 144 -11.89 13.05 8.56
N ARG A 145 -11.82 13.95 9.55
CA ARG A 145 -11.31 15.33 9.34
C ARG A 145 -9.81 15.34 9.11
N PHE A 146 -9.05 14.59 9.91
CA PHE A 146 -7.61 14.47 9.76
C PHE A 146 -7.24 13.86 8.40
N ARG A 147 -7.85 12.73 8.04
CA ARG A 147 -7.68 12.04 6.75
C ARG A 147 -7.84 12.99 5.57
N ARG A 148 -8.92 13.79 5.55
CA ARG A 148 -9.16 14.79 4.49
C ARG A 148 -8.06 15.85 4.39
N ARG A 149 -7.42 16.24 5.51
CA ARG A 149 -6.32 17.22 5.50
C ARG A 149 -5.06 16.60 4.92
N VAL A 150 -4.65 15.43 5.40
CA VAL A 150 -3.39 14.79 4.97
C VAL A 150 -3.43 14.24 3.55
N ARG A 151 -4.62 13.94 3.01
CA ARG A 151 -4.80 13.49 1.62
C ARG A 151 -4.98 14.64 0.63
N ASN A 152 -5.10 15.89 1.09
CA ASN A 152 -5.24 17.04 0.20
C ASN A 152 -3.85 17.51 -0.27
N LYS A 153 -3.47 17.18 -1.50
CA LYS A 153 -2.19 17.56 -2.14
C LYS A 153 -1.97 19.07 -2.34
N LYS A 154 -2.90 19.94 -1.89
CA LYS A 154 -2.83 21.41 -2.03
C LYS A 154 -2.39 22.13 -0.74
N LEU A 155 -1.81 21.41 0.21
CA LEU A 155 -1.11 21.98 1.36
C LEU A 155 0.40 21.79 1.17
#